data_AF-A0A7V0Y0J5-F1
#
_entry.id   AF-A0A7V0Y0J5-F1
#
_cell.length_a   1.000
_cell.length_b   1.000
_cell.length_c   1.000
_cell.angle_alpha   90.00
_cell.angle_beta   90.00
_cell.angle_gamma   90.00
#
_symmetry.space_group_name_H-M   'P 1'
#
loop_
_entity.id
_entity.type
_entity.pdbx_description
1 polymer ?
#
loop_
_entity_poly.entity_id
_entity_poly.type
_entity_poly.pdbx_seq_one_letter_code
_entity_poly.pdbx_strand_id
1 'polypeptide(L)'
;MPPFNVFPDIFKYNLSGTYDKGRDNLLDSVIFGILQGIFEWLPISSQGNLLLVMIGVAGIDTLNALNLAIFLHTGTLFSVIVYFRNDIINLLKSLRTYRPGYSQEKDSIITFLLVSTIITGALGFFLYKSIRMAALSGEAFLGLVGFALIITGIIQKISEK
;
A
#
# COMPACT_ATOMS: atom_id res chain seq x y z
N MET A 1 22.02 -12.64 15.55
CA MET A 1 20.91 -11.95 14.87
C MET A 1 21.35 -11.63 13.45
N PRO A 2 20.62 -12.01 12.40
CA PRO A 2 20.94 -11.56 11.05
C PRO A 2 20.64 -10.05 10.92
N PRO A 3 21.35 -9.32 10.04
CA PRO A 3 21.16 -7.89 9.86
C PRO A 3 19.77 -7.58 9.29
N PHE A 4 19.15 -6.52 9.82
CA PHE A 4 17.88 -5.98 9.35
C PHE A 4 18.13 -5.25 8.02
N ASN A 5 17.92 -5.94 6.89
CA ASN A 5 18.06 -5.36 5.55
C ASN A 5 16.86 -4.43 5.29
N VAL A 6 17.10 -3.12 5.26
CA VAL A 6 16.08 -2.08 5.03
C VAL A 6 15.62 -2.04 3.57
N PHE A 7 16.48 -2.52 2.66
CA PHE A 7 16.09 -2.86 1.30
C PHE A 7 15.68 -4.32 1.29
N PRO A 8 14.45 -4.67 0.89
CA PRO A 8 14.13 -6.07 0.68
C PRO A 8 15.07 -6.57 -0.42
N ASP A 9 15.55 -7.82 -0.30
CA ASP A 9 16.47 -8.45 -1.27
C ASP A 9 15.79 -8.71 -2.64
N ILE A 10 14.81 -7.88 -3.05
CA ILE A 10 14.02 -7.98 -4.28
C ILE A 10 14.91 -7.94 -5.52
N PHE A 11 16.05 -7.25 -5.45
CA PHE A 11 17.05 -7.21 -6.52
C PHE A 11 18.08 -8.35 -6.47
N LYS A 12 17.97 -9.28 -5.51
CA LYS A 12 18.92 -10.39 -5.32
C LYS A 12 18.29 -11.78 -5.42
N TYR A 13 16.96 -11.90 -5.52
CA TYR A 13 16.31 -13.19 -5.73
C TYR A 13 16.36 -13.58 -7.21
N ASN A 14 17.11 -14.64 -7.48
CA ASN A 14 17.07 -15.35 -8.75
C ASN A 14 15.68 -16.04 -8.86
N LEU A 15 14.80 -15.46 -9.67
CA LEU A 15 13.42 -15.91 -9.94
C LEU A 15 13.38 -17.18 -10.81
N SER A 16 14.26 -18.15 -10.54
CA SER A 16 14.32 -19.40 -11.30
C SER A 16 13.33 -20.42 -10.73
N GLY A 17 12.07 -20.18 -11.05
CA GLY A 17 10.99 -21.14 -11.07
C GLY A 17 10.00 -20.68 -12.15
N THR A 18 10.40 -20.84 -13.42
CA THR A 18 9.64 -20.49 -14.64
C THR A 18 9.57 -19.01 -15.09
N TYR A 19 10.60 -18.20 -14.80
CA TYR A 19 10.95 -17.04 -15.62
C TYR A 19 12.37 -17.20 -16.16
N ASP A 20 12.49 -17.60 -17.44
CA ASP A 20 13.78 -17.72 -18.13
C ASP A 20 14.32 -16.33 -18.51
N LYS A 21 15.56 -16.08 -18.06
CA LYS A 21 16.57 -15.15 -18.58
C LYS A 21 16.18 -13.70 -18.84
N GLY A 22 16.68 -12.86 -17.94
CA GLY A 22 17.63 -11.83 -18.39
C GLY A 22 17.07 -10.44 -18.62
N ARG A 23 15.94 -10.09 -18.00
CA ARG A 23 15.62 -8.67 -17.79
C ARG A 23 14.97 -8.46 -16.43
N ASP A 24 15.74 -7.92 -15.49
CA ASP A 24 15.19 -6.98 -14.51
C ASP A 24 14.75 -5.75 -15.34
N ASN A 25 13.57 -5.81 -15.94
CA ASN A 25 13.08 -4.75 -16.80
C ASN A 25 12.79 -3.55 -15.91
N LEU A 26 13.75 -2.63 -15.82
CA LEU A 26 13.52 -1.27 -15.32
C LEU A 26 12.24 -0.67 -15.94
N LEU A 27 11.94 -1.03 -17.19
CA LEU A 27 10.70 -0.72 -17.89
C LEU A 27 9.45 -1.18 -17.11
N ASP A 28 9.40 -2.44 -16.66
CA ASP A 28 8.24 -2.99 -15.93
C ASP A 28 8.08 -2.29 -14.58
N SER A 29 9.21 -2.04 -13.88
CA SER A 29 9.20 -1.27 -12.63
C SER A 29 8.69 0.17 -12.83
N VAL A 30 9.08 0.82 -13.93
CA VAL A 30 8.57 2.15 -14.30
C VAL A 30 7.09 2.08 -14.63
N ILE A 31 6.63 1.08 -15.38
CA ILE A 31 5.21 0.88 -15.71
C ILE A 31 4.39 0.67 -14.44
N PHE A 32 4.80 -0.22 -13.54
CA PHE A 32 4.11 -0.44 -12.26
C PHE A 32 4.12 0.82 -11.38
N GLY A 33 5.21 1.59 -11.39
CA GLY A 33 5.27 2.88 -10.71
C GLY A 33 4.28 3.90 -11.29
N ILE A 34 4.15 3.99 -12.61
CA ILE A 34 3.14 4.83 -13.27
C ILE A 34 1.73 4.37 -12.93
N LEU A 35 1.46 3.06 -12.99
CA LEU A 35 0.15 2.48 -12.65
C LEU A 35 -0.21 2.75 -11.19
N GLN A 36 0.73 2.53 -10.25
CA GLN A 36 0.53 2.88 -8.84
C GLN A 36 0.26 4.37 -8.68
N GLY A 37 1.04 5.21 -9.37
CA GLY A 37 0.87 6.66 -9.38
C GLY A 37 -0.49 7.11 -9.90
N ILE A 38 -1.09 6.40 -10.85
CA ILE A 38 -2.45 6.69 -11.36
C ILE A 38 -3.52 6.14 -10.42
N PHE A 39 -3.40 4.86 -10.05
CA PHE A 39 -4.41 4.14 -9.28
C PHE A 39 -4.59 4.69 -7.88
N GLU A 40 -3.55 5.26 -7.26
CA GLU A 40 -3.64 5.83 -5.91
C GLU A 40 -4.65 6.99 -5.80
N TRP A 41 -4.84 7.75 -6.87
CA TRP A 41 -5.77 8.89 -6.89
C TRP A 41 -7.17 8.52 -7.36
N LEU A 42 -7.36 7.27 -7.78
CA LEU A 42 -8.66 6.73 -8.16
C LEU A 42 -9.23 5.94 -6.97
N PRO A 43 -10.53 6.05 -6.69
CA PRO A 43 -11.15 5.25 -5.63
C PRO A 43 -11.36 3.82 -6.14
N ILE A 44 -10.31 3.06 -6.47
CA ILE A 44 -10.47 1.70 -7.03
C ILE A 44 -9.71 0.63 -6.26
N SER A 45 -9.15 0.98 -5.08
CA SER A 45 -8.16 0.16 -4.36
C SER A 45 -6.91 -0.08 -5.23
N SER A 46 -5.98 0.86 -5.12
CA SER A 46 -4.75 0.92 -5.93
C SER A 46 -3.90 -0.34 -5.81
N GLN A 47 -3.64 -0.78 -4.57
CA GLN A 47 -2.84 -1.96 -4.27
C GLN A 47 -3.47 -3.25 -4.82
N GLY A 48 -4.80 -3.39 -4.77
CA GLY A 48 -5.49 -4.57 -5.27
C GLY A 48 -5.38 -4.69 -6.79
N ASN A 49 -5.63 -3.60 -7.53
CA ASN A 49 -5.49 -3.61 -8.99
C ASN A 49 -4.04 -3.81 -9.43
N LEU A 50 -3.08 -3.19 -8.73
CA LEU A 50 -1.67 -3.37 -9.05
C LEU A 50 -1.23 -4.83 -8.84
N LEU A 51 -1.68 -5.48 -7.75
CA LEU A 51 -1.43 -6.90 -7.50
C LEU A 51 -2.02 -7.80 -8.59
N LEU A 52 -3.24 -7.52 -9.06
CA LEU A 52 -3.84 -8.26 -10.17
C LEU A 52 -3.01 -8.13 -11.46
N VAL A 53 -2.52 -6.93 -11.77
CA VAL A 53 -1.66 -6.71 -12.94
C VAL A 53 -0.33 -7.44 -12.79
N MET A 54 0.34 -7.29 -11.63
CA MET A 54 1.66 -7.88 -11.41
C MET A 54 1.63 -9.41 -11.41
N ILE A 55 0.64 -10.02 -10.74
CA ILE A 55 0.57 -11.48 -10.63
C ILE A 55 -0.17 -12.10 -11.83
N GLY A 56 -1.29 -11.50 -12.25
CA GLY A 56 -2.15 -12.05 -13.28
C GLY A 56 -1.68 -11.78 -14.71
N VAL A 57 -0.99 -10.66 -14.95
CA VAL A 57 -0.50 -10.28 -16.30
C VAL A 57 1.01 -10.47 -16.41
N ALA A 58 1.77 -9.98 -15.43
CA ALA A 58 3.23 -10.05 -15.44
C ALA A 58 3.80 -11.30 -14.73
N GLY A 59 2.94 -12.19 -14.19
CA GLY A 59 3.31 -13.45 -13.56
C GLY A 59 4.32 -13.35 -12.41
N ILE A 60 4.40 -12.20 -11.74
CA ILE A 60 5.24 -12.00 -10.56
C ILE A 60 4.67 -12.83 -9.41
N ASP A 61 5.52 -13.52 -8.66
CA ASP A 61 5.06 -14.25 -7.48
C ASP A 61 4.40 -13.32 -6.45
N THR A 62 3.46 -13.87 -5.69
CA THR A 62 2.62 -13.09 -4.78
C THR A 62 3.41 -12.30 -3.75
N LEU A 63 4.50 -12.86 -3.22
CA LEU A 63 5.29 -12.20 -2.18
C LEU A 63 6.10 -11.04 -2.76
N ASN A 64 6.72 -11.22 -3.92
CA ASN A 64 7.47 -10.15 -4.58
C ASN A 64 6.54 -9.06 -5.12
N ALA A 65 5.39 -9.42 -5.68
CA ALA A 65 4.36 -8.45 -6.09
C ALA A 65 3.87 -7.60 -4.89
N LEU A 66 3.63 -8.23 -3.74
CA LEU A 66 3.26 -7.52 -2.51
C LEU A 66 4.37 -6.58 -2.02
N ASN A 67 5.62 -7.05 -1.99
CA ASN A 67 6.76 -6.24 -1.56
C ASN A 67 6.95 -5.03 -2.50
N LEU A 68 6.84 -5.25 -3.82
CA LEU A 68 6.96 -4.19 -4.81
C LEU A 68 5.79 -3.19 -4.71
N ALA A 69 4.56 -3.65 -4.52
CA ALA A 69 3.40 -2.78 -4.30
C ALA A 69 3.60 -1.85 -3.10
N ILE A 70 4.05 -2.40 -1.96
CA ILE A 70 4.33 -1.64 -0.74
C ILE A 70 5.44 -0.61 -1.01
N PHE A 71 6.51 -1.02 -1.70
CA PHE A 71 7.60 -0.11 -2.05
C PHE A 71 7.12 1.02 -2.97
N LEU A 72 6.38 0.74 -4.04
CA LEU A 72 5.86 1.75 -4.96
C LEU A 72 4.89 2.72 -4.28
N HIS A 73 4.10 2.23 -3.32
CA HIS A 73 3.23 3.07 -2.49
C HIS A 73 4.00 4.10 -1.65
N THR A 74 5.27 3.85 -1.30
CA THR A 74 6.10 4.90 -0.67
C THR A 74 6.35 6.09 -1.61
N GLY A 75 6.39 5.86 -2.93
CA GLY A 75 6.52 6.93 -3.92
C GLY A 75 5.32 7.88 -3.93
N THR A 76 4.10 7.34 -3.83
CA THR A 76 2.89 8.16 -3.73
C THR A 76 2.79 8.87 -2.38
N LEU A 77 3.25 8.25 -1.30
CA LEU A 77 3.41 8.93 0.00
C LEU A 77 4.34 10.15 -0.12
N PHE A 78 5.50 10.01 -0.78
CA PHE A 78 6.40 11.15 -1.01
C PHE A 78 5.73 12.25 -1.85
N SER A 79 4.94 11.88 -2.87
CA SER A 79 4.17 12.84 -3.66
C SER A 79 3.21 13.67 -2.79
N VAL A 80 2.45 13.02 -1.90
CA VAL A 80 1.55 13.68 -0.94
C VAL A 80 2.34 14.60 0.00
N ILE A 81 3.46 14.14 0.55
CA ILE A 81 4.30 14.94 1.46
C ILE A 81 4.82 16.21 0.78
N VAL A 82 5.31 16.10 -0.46
CA VAL A 82 5.85 17.25 -1.20
C VAL A 82 4.73 18.24 -1.57
N TYR A 83 3.59 17.73 -2.01
CA TYR A 83 2.44 18.56 -2.39
C TYR A 83 1.88 19.32 -1.18
N PHE A 84 1.57 18.61 -0.09
CA PHE A 84 0.99 19.16 1.15
C PHE A 84 2.04 19.59 2.18
N ARG A 85 3.29 19.87 1.77
CA ARG A 85 4.40 20.18 2.69
C ARG A 85 4.08 21.29 3.68
N ASN A 86 3.38 22.33 3.25
CA ASN A 86 3.03 23.47 4.10
C ASN A 86 1.98 23.08 5.15
N ASP A 87 0.95 22.34 4.74
CA ASP A 87 -0.11 21.85 5.63
C ASP A 87 0.46 20.87 6.66
N ILE A 88 1.35 19.98 6.24
CA ILE A 88 2.06 19.04 7.12
C ILE A 88 2.91 19.82 8.13
N ILE A 89 3.70 20.80 7.70
CA ILE A 89 4.51 21.62 8.61
C ILE A 89 3.62 22.38 9.61
N ASN A 90 2.48 22.91 9.17
CA ASN A 90 1.53 23.61 10.03
C ASN A 90 0.90 22.66 11.05
N LEU A 91 0.54 21.44 10.64
CA LEU A 91 0.02 20.39 11.52
C LEU A 91 1.07 20.02 12.57
N LEU A 92 2.32 19.77 12.15
CA LEU A 92 3.44 19.41 13.03
C LEU A 92 3.75 20.51 14.06
N LYS A 93 3.70 21.79 13.67
CA LYS A 93 3.82 22.91 14.61
C LYS A 93 2.69 22.93 15.63
N SER A 94 1.47 22.63 15.18
CA SER A 94 0.27 22.61 16.04
C SER A 94 0.31 21.49 17.08
N LEU A 95 1.05 20.40 16.83
CA LEU A 95 1.26 19.33 17.82
C LEU A 95 1.87 19.82 19.14
N ARG A 96 2.65 20.92 19.13
CA ARG A 96 3.26 21.46 20.36
C ARG A 96 2.25 22.07 21.33
N THR A 97 1.12 22.54 20.80
CA THR A 97 0.03 23.15 21.58
C THR A 97 -1.21 22.27 21.63
N TYR A 98 -1.13 21.08 21.05
CA TYR A 98 -2.25 20.15 20.93
C TYR A 98 -2.79 19.76 22.32
N ARG A 99 -4.11 19.81 22.44
CA ARG A 99 -4.83 19.31 23.61
C ARG A 99 -5.81 18.24 23.15
N PRO A 100 -5.75 17.03 23.73
CA PRO A 100 -6.64 15.95 23.32
C PRO A 100 -8.10 16.35 23.59
N GLY A 101 -8.93 16.28 22.54
CA GLY A 101 -10.33 16.68 22.58
C GLY A 101 -10.78 17.40 21.31
N TYR A 102 -12.08 17.68 21.25
CA TYR A 102 -12.74 18.36 20.12
C TYR A 102 -13.01 19.84 20.43
N SER A 103 -12.08 20.50 21.13
CA SER A 103 -12.27 21.88 21.59
C SER A 103 -11.98 22.91 20.49
N GLN A 104 -11.06 22.59 19.57
CA GLN A 104 -10.69 23.40 18.41
C GLN A 104 -10.73 22.50 17.16
N GLU A 105 -11.05 23.07 16.01
CA GLU A 105 -11.07 22.35 14.72
C GLU A 105 -9.72 21.64 14.44
N LYS A 106 -8.60 22.33 14.74
CA LYS A 106 -7.25 21.77 14.58
C LYS A 106 -6.98 20.57 15.48
N ASP A 107 -7.44 20.61 16.73
CA ASP A 107 -7.27 19.52 17.68
C ASP A 107 -8.12 18.30 17.28
N SER A 108 -9.29 18.54 16.70
CA SER A 108 -10.14 17.48 16.13
C SER A 108 -9.46 16.77 14.96
N ILE A 109 -8.87 17.50 14.01
CA ILE A 109 -8.14 16.91 12.87
C ILE A 109 -6.94 16.10 13.37
N ILE A 110 -6.15 16.63 14.31
CA ILE A 110 -5.00 15.91 14.88
C ILE A 110 -5.47 14.63 15.58
N THR A 111 -6.54 14.72 16.39
CA THR A 111 -7.13 13.56 17.08
C THR A 111 -7.57 12.51 16.06
N PHE A 112 -8.30 12.92 15.03
CA PHE A 112 -8.77 12.04 13.96
C PHE A 112 -7.59 11.35 13.25
N LEU A 113 -6.55 12.09 12.86
CA LEU A 113 -5.37 11.54 12.19
C LEU A 113 -4.64 10.52 13.08
N LEU A 114 -4.44 10.84 14.36
CA LEU A 114 -3.77 9.93 15.30
C LEU A 114 -4.58 8.64 15.51
N VAL A 115 -5.88 8.77 15.79
CA VAL A 115 -6.76 7.62 16.05
C VAL A 115 -6.90 6.76 14.81
N SER A 116 -7.16 7.37 13.64
CA SER A 116 -7.29 6.63 12.38
C SER A 116 -5.98 5.94 11.99
N THR A 117 -4.82 6.58 12.14
CA THR A 117 -3.52 5.97 11.83
C THR A 117 -3.22 4.79 12.75
N ILE A 118 -3.52 4.90 14.06
CA ILE A 118 -3.32 3.80 15.01
C ILE A 118 -4.23 2.62 14.68
N ILE A 119 -5.53 2.88 14.44
CA ILE A 119 -6.51 1.83 14.13
C ILE A 119 -6.16 1.13 12.82
N THR A 120 -5.89 1.90 11.76
CA THR A 120 -5.55 1.35 10.44
C THR A 120 -4.22 0.60 10.47
N GLY A 121 -3.21 1.14 11.15
CA GLY A 121 -1.91 0.47 11.33
C GLY A 121 -2.03 -0.84 12.11
N ALA A 122 -2.80 -0.85 13.21
CA ALA A 122 -3.05 -2.07 13.98
C ALA A 122 -3.79 -3.11 13.13
N LEU A 123 -4.87 -2.73 12.45
CA LEU A 123 -5.64 -3.62 11.59
C LEU A 123 -4.77 -4.18 10.46
N GLY A 124 -3.99 -3.34 9.78
CA GLY A 124 -3.05 -3.75 8.73
C GLY A 124 -1.99 -4.73 9.24
N PHE A 125 -1.43 -4.49 10.42
CA PHE A 125 -0.48 -5.40 11.07
C PHE A 125 -1.11 -6.77 11.37
N PHE A 126 -2.31 -6.80 11.96
CA PHE A 126 -3.02 -8.05 12.25
C PHE A 126 -3.39 -8.83 10.98
N LEU A 127 -3.83 -8.14 9.93
CA LEU A 127 -4.15 -8.74 8.64
C LEU A 127 -2.90 -9.33 7.98
N TYR A 128 -1.80 -8.56 7.90
CA TYR A 128 -0.53 -9.02 7.36
C TYR A 128 -0.02 -10.28 8.07
N LYS A 129 -0.07 -10.26 9.41
CA LYS A 129 0.33 -11.41 10.22
C LYS A 129 -0.58 -12.63 9.96
N SER A 130 -1.90 -12.42 9.92
CA SER A 130 -2.88 -13.49 9.65
C SER A 130 -2.66 -14.13 8.29
N ILE A 131 -2.44 -13.33 7.24
CA ILE A 131 -2.16 -13.82 5.88
C ILE A 131 -0.87 -14.65 5.86
N ARG A 132 0.20 -14.17 6.50
CA ARG A 132 1.46 -14.93 6.59
C ARG A 132 1.32 -16.24 7.37
N MET A 133 0.57 -16.23 8.48
CA MET A 133 0.37 -17.44 9.30
C MET A 133 -0.55 -18.46 8.62
N ALA A 134 -1.54 -18.00 7.86
CA ALA A 134 -2.47 -18.87 7.14
C ALA A 134 -1.80 -19.63 5.97
N ALA A 135 -0.57 -19.24 5.58
CA ALA A 135 0.18 -19.85 4.48
C ALA A 135 -0.68 -20.02 3.21
N LEU A 136 -1.51 -19.00 2.91
CA LEU A 136 -2.40 -19.03 1.75
C LEU A 136 -1.58 -19.24 0.47
N SER A 137 -2.07 -20.11 -0.41
CA SER A 137 -1.52 -20.22 -1.76
C SER A 137 -1.70 -18.88 -2.49
N GLY A 138 -0.82 -18.59 -3.46
CA GLY A 138 -0.90 -17.36 -4.25
C GLY A 138 -2.25 -17.19 -4.95
N GLU A 139 -2.85 -18.29 -5.41
CA GLU A 139 -4.19 -18.32 -6.00
C GLU A 139 -5.30 -17.96 -4.99
N ALA A 140 -5.25 -18.50 -3.77
CA ALA A 140 -6.22 -18.18 -2.74
C ALA A 140 -6.10 -16.71 -2.30
N PHE A 141 -4.87 -16.20 -2.20
CA PHE A 141 -4.63 -14.79 -1.92
C PHE A 141 -5.18 -13.88 -3.04
N LEU A 142 -4.92 -14.22 -4.30
CA LEU A 142 -5.48 -13.51 -5.45
C LEU A 142 -7.01 -13.53 -5.47
N GLY A 143 -7.61 -14.68 -5.17
CA GLY A 143 -9.08 -14.80 -5.04
C GLY A 143 -9.63 -13.88 -3.95
N LEU A 144 -8.94 -13.79 -2.81
CA LEU A 144 -9.31 -12.88 -1.73
C LEU A 144 -9.19 -11.40 -2.13
N VAL A 145 -8.11 -11.02 -2.83
CA VAL A 145 -7.93 -9.66 -3.37
C VAL A 145 -9.05 -9.34 -4.36
N GLY A 146 -9.36 -10.24 -5.29
CA GLY A 146 -10.44 -10.07 -6.26
C GLY A 146 -11.81 -9.91 -5.60
N PHE A 147 -12.11 -10.74 -4.59
CA PHE A 147 -13.34 -10.63 -3.81
C PHE A 147 -13.44 -9.29 -3.07
N ALA A 148 -12.35 -8.83 -2.44
CA ALA A 148 -12.30 -7.54 -1.77
C ALA A 148 -12.54 -6.38 -2.76
N LEU A 149 -11.99 -6.45 -3.97
CA LEU A 149 -12.21 -5.43 -5.02
C LEU A 149 -13.69 -5.35 -5.44
N ILE A 150 -14.38 -6.48 -5.58
CA ILE A 150 -15.82 -6.51 -5.88
C ILE A 150 -16.61 -5.82 -4.76
N ILE A 151 -16.31 -6.13 -3.49
CA ILE A 151 -16.94 -5.48 -2.34
C ILE A 151 -16.68 -3.97 -2.37
N THR A 152 -15.43 -3.55 -2.58
CA THR A 152 -15.07 -2.13 -2.68
C THR A 152 -15.86 -1.43 -3.78
N GLY A 153 -16.02 -2.05 -4.96
CA GLY A 153 -16.83 -1.50 -6.05
C GLY A 153 -18.32 -1.39 -5.70
N ILE A 154 -18.89 -2.39 -5.01
CA ILE A 154 -20.28 -2.34 -4.54
C ILE A 154 -20.49 -1.22 -3.52
N ILE A 155 -19.60 -1.08 -2.54
CA ILE A 155 -19.67 -0.04 -1.51
C ILE A 155 -19.66 1.35 -2.16
N GLN A 156 -18.76 1.58 -3.12
CA GLN A 156 -18.69 2.86 -3.82
C GLN A 156 -19.94 3.16 -4.62
N LYS A 157 -20.45 2.19 -5.37
CA LYS A 157 -21.71 2.34 -6.12
C LYS A 157 -22.88 2.71 -5.22
N ILE A 158 -22.91 2.21 -3.98
CA ILE A 158 -23.93 2.57 -2.99
C ILE A 158 -23.66 3.95 -2.40
N SER A 159 -22.41 4.31 -2.16
CA SER A 159 -22.01 5.60 -1.59
C SER A 159 -22.24 6.80 -2.52
N GLU A 160 -22.32 6.58 -3.83
CA GLU A 160 -22.63 7.62 -4.82
C GLU A 160 -24.14 7.91 -4.94
N LYS A 161 -24.99 7.16 -4.24
CA LYS A 161 -26.46 7.32 -4.21
C LYS A 161 -26.93 8.05 -2.96
#